data_AF-A0A7S0QVT0-F1
#
_entry.id   AF-A0A7S0QVT0-F1
#
_cell.length_a   1.000
_cell.length_b   1.000
_cell.length_c   1.000
_cell.angle_alpha   90.00
_cell.angle_beta   90.00
_cell.angle_gamma   90.00
#
_symmetry.space_group_name_H-M   'P 1'
#
loop_
_entity.id
_entity.type
_entity.pdbx_description
1 polymer ?
#
loop_
_entity_poly.entity_id
_entity_poly.type
_entity_poly.pdbx_seq_one_letter_code
_entity_poly.pdbx_strand_id
1 'polypeptide(L)'
;MGVEEVSDTESLIVDISQWIAMVISFVSLFWYGDQYRKKQCGWEIIYVAGIESILYVLLLGWGDLSPFLWKLDKQCHGKEDVDCWGTDKSDIMHVPVARYFGWLLTCPVIIIALSNLTGLKDDYNWRTMKVLSADQGLIMMGATTALTGSESSVKYVLFAIALCFGSLTFYTALEIYVESHANVPPVAKKTVTILAYMYFFSWGSYPVYFLLGPEGFGHINPAWSDVCHAVTDLFSKNLWGIYSWYLRVQVREYHRKKWFEEQERLKQGEKEFEVAKERRPEMTTDAVAAIFTSAAQDEEDVDPAYAEYRRQRRRNRGRSLSEPDPQGMIGGLLGLVDNRNSAEKEAAEMKALKQQQKMQMAAGGMTSVNPLGGGMGMNMGMNMGMGNPMGAGMDTSNPIFQQMTVAVADHMGFQQGQFFVAKMEQEMGAVVQACRSKQELLQTLQFAQQSGRPTDMVLAIDGLLTPSDAISLHQQFKTVVVQFGTAMAPQQSFGEGYLQTPGPGQMFNSGDLYLIANKVRTRNLASQQTVPGLAGAGASMPMQPPPAGTNASVDVLLAEMNALKAYLNNGN
;
A
#
# COMPACT_ATOMS: atom_id res chain seq x y z
N MET A 1 43.87 23.38 -11.79
CA MET A 1 44.12 22.48 -12.95
C MET A 1 43.37 23.08 -14.11
N GLY A 2 44.03 23.31 -15.25
CA GLY A 2 43.31 23.79 -16.44
C GLY A 2 42.23 22.78 -16.81
N VAL A 3 41.04 23.26 -17.15
CA VAL A 3 39.98 22.40 -17.70
C VAL A 3 40.47 21.98 -19.08
N GLU A 4 41.11 20.82 -19.19
CA GLU A 4 41.36 20.20 -20.49
C GLU A 4 40.00 19.99 -21.15
N GLU A 5 39.87 20.44 -22.40
CA GLU A 5 38.69 20.12 -23.21
C GLU A 5 38.52 18.59 -23.20
N VAL A 6 37.31 18.14 -22.86
CA VAL A 6 36.95 16.72 -22.89
C VAL A 6 37.29 16.21 -24.29
N SER A 7 38.17 15.22 -24.36
CA SER A 7 38.54 14.65 -25.66
C SER A 7 37.30 14.08 -26.34
N ASP A 8 37.19 14.22 -27.67
CA ASP A 8 36.15 13.57 -28.47
C ASP A 8 36.00 12.07 -28.13
N THR A 9 37.11 11.43 -27.75
CA THR A 9 37.14 10.02 -27.33
C THR A 9 36.39 9.80 -26.01
N GLU A 10 36.55 10.69 -25.03
CA GLU A 10 35.86 10.60 -23.73
C GLU A 10 34.36 10.83 -23.90
N SER A 11 33.97 11.82 -24.70
CA SER A 11 32.55 12.05 -25.02
C SER A 11 31.91 10.82 -25.67
N LEU A 12 32.61 10.20 -26.64
CA LEU A 12 32.13 8.99 -27.28
C LEU A 12 31.97 7.82 -26.29
N ILE A 13 32.89 7.67 -25.33
CA ILE A 13 32.79 6.62 -24.30
C ILE A 13 31.59 6.86 -23.39
N VAL A 14 31.34 8.11 -22.99
CA VAL A 14 30.15 8.49 -22.21
C VAL A 14 28.89 8.09 -22.95
N ASP A 15 28.76 8.52 -24.22
CA ASP A 15 27.61 8.20 -25.05
C ASP A 15 27.39 6.68 -25.15
N ILE A 16 28.44 5.93 -25.48
CA ILE A 16 28.37 4.45 -25.58
C ILE A 16 27.88 3.85 -24.25
N SER A 17 28.42 4.28 -23.12
CA SER A 17 28.03 3.76 -21.81
C SER A 17 26.55 4.04 -21.49
N GLN A 18 26.06 5.24 -21.80
CA GLN A 18 24.67 5.65 -21.60
C GLN A 18 23.73 4.91 -22.56
N TRP A 19 24.11 4.73 -23.82
CA TRP A 19 23.35 3.93 -24.79
C TRP A 19 23.22 2.47 -24.34
N ILE A 20 24.31 1.86 -23.83
CA ILE A 20 24.27 0.50 -23.29
C ILE A 20 23.31 0.42 -22.11
N ALA A 21 23.40 1.36 -21.16
CA ALA A 21 22.50 1.42 -20.01
C ALA A 21 21.03 1.54 -20.43
N MET A 22 20.74 2.47 -21.34
CA MET A 22 19.40 2.68 -21.90
C MET A 22 18.86 1.41 -22.57
N VAL A 23 19.62 0.79 -23.47
CA VAL A 23 19.17 -0.39 -24.23
C VAL A 23 18.92 -1.57 -23.29
N ILE A 24 19.82 -1.83 -22.34
CA ILE A 24 19.65 -2.92 -21.37
C ILE A 24 18.43 -2.68 -20.49
N SER A 25 18.20 -1.46 -20.00
CA SER A 25 17.01 -1.12 -19.21
C SER A 25 15.72 -1.25 -20.01
N PHE A 26 15.72 -0.82 -21.28
CA PHE A 26 14.57 -0.96 -22.16
C PHE A 26 14.23 -2.43 -22.42
N VAL A 27 15.22 -3.24 -22.80
CA VAL A 27 15.03 -4.70 -23.00
C VAL A 27 14.54 -5.37 -21.72
N SER A 28 15.13 -5.01 -20.56
CA SER A 28 14.72 -5.51 -19.26
C SER A 28 13.27 -5.14 -18.95
N LEU A 29 12.84 -3.91 -19.25
CA LEU A 29 11.46 -3.45 -19.06
C LEU A 29 10.45 -4.30 -19.84
N PHE A 30 10.68 -4.56 -21.14
CA PHE A 30 9.78 -5.40 -21.94
C PHE A 30 9.73 -6.82 -21.42
N TRP A 31 10.89 -7.38 -21.08
CA TRP A 31 10.96 -8.72 -20.55
C TRP A 31 10.26 -8.83 -19.19
N TYR A 32 10.49 -7.91 -18.27
CA TYR A 32 9.78 -7.86 -16.99
C TYR A 32 8.27 -7.67 -17.17
N GLY A 33 7.83 -6.90 -18.17
CA GLY A 33 6.43 -6.76 -18.54
C GLY A 33 5.79 -8.09 -18.95
N ASP A 34 6.49 -8.90 -19.75
CA ASP A 34 6.05 -10.25 -20.09
C ASP A 34 6.02 -11.18 -18.85
N GLN A 35 7.07 -11.13 -18.02
CA GLN A 35 7.12 -11.89 -16.77
C GLN A 35 6.02 -11.47 -15.78
N TYR A 36 5.63 -10.19 -15.76
CA TYR A 36 4.54 -9.68 -14.93
C TYR A 36 3.19 -10.23 -15.37
N ARG A 37 2.94 -10.30 -16.68
CA ARG A 37 1.74 -10.96 -17.22
C ARG A 37 1.67 -12.44 -16.82
N LYS A 38 2.83 -13.11 -16.75
CA LYS A 38 2.97 -14.48 -16.23
C LYS A 38 2.88 -14.58 -14.70
N LYS A 39 2.66 -13.45 -14.01
CA LYS A 39 2.67 -13.30 -12.54
C LYS A 39 4.00 -13.70 -11.90
N GLN A 40 5.11 -13.74 -12.66
CA GLN A 40 6.45 -14.13 -12.20
C GLN A 40 7.31 -12.95 -11.74
N CYS A 41 6.85 -11.73 -12.02
CA CYS A 41 7.58 -10.50 -11.77
C CYS A 41 6.91 -9.66 -10.69
N GLY A 42 7.71 -9.01 -9.84
CA GLY A 42 7.25 -7.94 -8.98
C GLY A 42 7.06 -6.63 -9.74
N TRP A 43 6.26 -5.71 -9.22
CA TRP A 43 6.12 -4.37 -9.81
C TRP A 43 7.38 -3.53 -9.61
N GLU A 44 8.16 -3.84 -8.57
CA GLU A 44 9.32 -3.07 -8.13
C GLU A 44 10.39 -2.99 -9.23
N ILE A 45 10.74 -4.14 -9.82
CA ILE A 45 11.76 -4.23 -10.88
C ILE A 45 11.29 -3.67 -12.22
N ILE A 46 9.99 -3.70 -12.50
CA ILE A 46 9.40 -3.04 -13.68
C ILE A 46 9.49 -1.53 -13.52
N TYR A 47 9.13 -1.03 -12.34
CA TYR A 47 9.19 0.40 -12.03
C TYR A 47 10.62 0.91 -12.17
N VAL A 48 11.59 0.23 -11.55
CA VAL A 48 13.01 0.61 -11.62
C VAL A 48 13.51 0.60 -13.06
N ALA A 49 13.25 -0.46 -13.84
CA ALA A 49 13.64 -0.51 -15.25
C ALA A 49 12.96 0.58 -16.10
N GLY A 50 11.72 0.94 -15.77
CA GLY A 50 10.97 2.01 -16.42
C GLY A 50 11.57 3.39 -16.17
N ILE A 51 11.83 3.72 -14.90
CA ILE A 51 12.49 4.98 -14.52
C ILE A 51 13.87 5.07 -15.15
N GLU A 52 14.66 4.00 -15.10
CA GLU A 52 16.01 4.00 -15.66
C GLU A 52 16.00 4.21 -17.18
N SER A 53 15.10 3.53 -17.89
CA SER A 53 14.93 3.72 -19.34
C SER A 53 14.57 5.16 -19.68
N ILE A 54 13.64 5.76 -18.94
CA ILE A 54 13.24 7.16 -19.12
C ILE A 54 14.44 8.06 -18.86
N LEU A 55 15.12 7.89 -17.73
CA LEU A 55 16.24 8.75 -17.32
C LEU A 55 17.35 8.78 -18.37
N TYR A 56 17.79 7.63 -18.90
CA TYR A 56 18.79 7.63 -19.97
C TYR A 56 18.30 8.20 -21.29
N VAL A 57 17.01 8.04 -21.63
CA VAL A 57 16.42 8.73 -22.79
C VAL A 57 16.48 10.25 -22.60
N LEU A 58 16.23 10.75 -21.38
CA LEU A 58 16.33 12.16 -21.07
C LEU A 58 17.78 12.66 -21.12
N LEU A 59 18.73 11.90 -20.59
CA LEU A 59 20.16 12.25 -20.61
C LEU A 59 20.70 12.31 -22.06
N LEU A 60 20.44 11.28 -22.85
CA LEU A 60 20.87 11.21 -24.26
C LEU A 60 20.13 12.24 -25.14
N GLY A 61 18.86 12.50 -24.86
CA GLY A 61 18.02 13.37 -25.68
C GLY A 61 18.27 14.86 -25.46
N TRP A 62 18.58 15.27 -24.23
CA TRP A 62 18.81 16.68 -23.91
C TRP A 62 20.29 17.08 -23.86
N GLY A 63 21.23 16.14 -23.69
CA GLY A 63 22.66 16.44 -23.59
C GLY A 63 22.96 17.56 -22.59
N ASP A 64 23.80 18.52 -23.01
CA ASP A 64 24.21 19.69 -22.22
C ASP A 64 23.09 20.70 -21.92
N LEU A 65 21.95 20.59 -22.62
CA LEU A 65 20.78 21.47 -22.45
C LEU A 65 19.79 20.91 -21.44
N SER A 66 20.12 19.81 -20.76
CA SER A 66 19.17 19.22 -19.83
C SER A 66 18.83 20.22 -18.72
N PRO A 67 17.54 20.44 -18.41
CA PRO A 67 17.12 21.25 -17.26
C PRO A 67 17.57 20.62 -15.92
N PHE A 68 18.15 19.43 -16.00
CA PHE A 68 18.67 18.65 -14.88
C PHE A 68 20.18 18.84 -14.67
N LEU A 69 20.85 19.65 -15.48
CA LEU A 69 22.22 20.11 -15.23
C LEU A 69 22.14 21.45 -14.52
N TRP A 70 22.20 21.43 -13.19
CA TRP A 70 22.20 22.68 -12.43
C TRP A 70 23.60 23.29 -12.49
N LYS A 71 23.69 24.49 -13.10
CA LYS A 71 24.92 25.28 -13.17
C LYS A 71 24.96 26.20 -11.96
N LEU A 72 25.80 25.86 -10.98
CA LEU A 72 26.10 26.75 -9.86
C LEU A 72 27.20 27.71 -10.30
N ASP A 73 26.84 28.98 -10.45
CA ASP A 73 27.80 30.06 -10.62
C ASP A 73 28.55 30.27 -9.30
N LYS A 74 29.87 30.06 -9.30
CA LYS A 74 30.70 30.19 -8.09
C LYS A 74 30.85 31.65 -7.64
N GLN A 75 30.45 32.65 -8.43
CA GLN A 75 30.87 34.03 -8.21
C GLN A 75 29.93 34.93 -7.38
N CYS A 76 28.78 34.46 -6.91
CA CYS A 76 27.78 35.35 -6.28
C CYS A 76 27.99 35.69 -4.78
N HIS A 77 29.21 35.56 -4.24
CA HIS A 77 29.50 36.00 -2.87
C HIS A 77 30.53 37.14 -2.84
N GLY A 78 30.04 38.39 -2.99
CA GLY A 78 30.59 39.51 -2.23
C GLY A 78 31.37 40.62 -2.93
N LYS A 79 31.28 40.81 -4.25
CA LYS A 79 31.74 42.07 -4.89
C LYS A 79 30.69 42.62 -5.84
N GLU A 80 30.05 43.70 -5.42
CA GLU A 80 28.91 44.33 -6.11
C GLU A 80 29.24 45.03 -7.44
N ASP A 81 30.51 45.19 -7.83
CA ASP A 81 30.87 46.08 -8.97
C ASP A 81 31.88 45.50 -9.98
N VAL A 82 32.00 44.17 -10.12
CA VAL A 82 32.82 43.60 -11.21
C VAL A 82 31.89 43.06 -12.27
N ASP A 83 31.82 43.75 -13.41
CA ASP A 83 31.12 43.33 -14.63
C ASP A 83 31.39 41.84 -14.92
N CYS A 84 30.45 40.99 -14.52
CA CYS A 84 30.50 39.53 -14.53
C CYS A 84 30.32 38.91 -15.93
N TRP A 85 30.51 39.70 -16.99
CA TRP A 85 30.49 39.24 -18.38
C TRP A 85 31.86 38.74 -18.87
N GLY A 86 32.89 38.82 -18.03
CA GLY A 86 34.26 38.40 -18.33
C GLY A 86 34.79 37.22 -17.49
N THR A 87 33.91 36.44 -16.84
CA THR A 87 34.35 35.24 -16.12
C THR A 87 34.77 34.15 -17.09
N ASP A 88 36.03 33.72 -16.97
CA ASP A 88 36.50 32.49 -17.58
C ASP A 88 35.50 31.37 -17.25
N LYS A 89 35.04 30.67 -18.29
CA LYS A 89 34.08 29.54 -18.22
C LYS A 89 34.51 28.41 -17.28
N SER A 90 35.71 28.47 -16.71
CA SER A 90 36.33 27.45 -15.85
C SER A 90 35.75 27.33 -14.45
N ASP A 91 34.88 28.25 -14.01
CA ASP A 91 34.38 28.24 -12.61
C ASP A 91 32.93 27.80 -12.40
N ILE A 92 32.22 27.35 -13.44
CA ILE A 92 30.86 26.84 -13.25
C ILE A 92 30.91 25.39 -12.74
N MET A 93 30.39 25.15 -11.54
CA MET A 93 30.22 23.79 -11.02
C MET A 93 28.95 23.18 -11.61
N HIS A 94 29.10 22.05 -12.27
CA HIS A 94 28.00 21.29 -12.85
C HIS A 94 27.54 20.21 -11.87
N VAL A 95 26.30 20.31 -11.40
CA VAL A 95 25.70 19.29 -10.53
C VAL A 95 24.71 18.44 -11.35
N PRO A 96 24.90 17.11 -11.44
CA PRO A 96 24.04 16.24 -12.23
C PRO A 96 22.75 15.92 -11.46
N VAL A 97 21.84 16.88 -11.38
CA VAL A 97 20.59 16.78 -10.59
C VAL A 97 19.70 15.63 -11.05
N ALA A 98 19.70 15.28 -12.35
CA ALA A 98 19.01 14.10 -12.88
C ALA A 98 19.38 12.82 -12.13
N ARG A 99 20.66 12.67 -11.77
CA ARG A 99 21.19 11.49 -11.09
C ARG A 99 20.53 11.31 -9.71
N TYR A 100 20.47 12.38 -8.93
CA TYR A 100 19.84 12.37 -7.61
C TYR A 100 18.33 12.15 -7.68
N PHE A 101 17.64 12.71 -8.67
CA PHE A 101 16.22 12.41 -8.92
C PHE A 101 16.02 10.93 -9.28
N GLY A 102 16.87 10.38 -10.15
CA GLY A 102 16.88 8.96 -10.45
C GLY A 102 16.98 8.11 -9.19
N TRP A 103 17.94 8.42 -8.31
CA TRP A 103 18.12 7.71 -7.04
C TRP A 103 16.91 7.85 -6.11
N LEU A 104 16.34 9.03 -5.95
CA LEU A 104 15.14 9.23 -5.12
C LEU A 104 13.95 8.39 -5.61
N LEU A 105 13.83 8.17 -6.92
CA LEU A 105 12.78 7.35 -7.51
C LEU A 105 13.09 5.86 -7.40
N THR A 106 14.33 5.43 -7.67
CA THR A 106 14.66 4.00 -7.78
C THR A 106 15.10 3.36 -6.47
N CYS A 107 15.91 4.03 -5.65
CA CYS A 107 16.54 3.43 -4.47
C CYS A 107 15.50 2.96 -3.42
N PRO A 108 14.45 3.73 -3.09
CA PRO A 108 13.37 3.26 -2.23
C PRO A 108 12.68 2.01 -2.75
N VAL A 109 12.45 1.93 -4.06
CA VAL A 109 11.75 0.79 -4.67
C VAL A 109 12.63 -0.47 -4.67
N ILE A 110 13.94 -0.32 -4.89
CA ILE A 110 14.91 -1.42 -4.70
C ILE A 110 14.91 -1.90 -3.25
N ILE A 111 14.88 -0.98 -2.28
CA ILE A 111 14.82 -1.32 -0.86
C ILE A 111 13.50 -2.00 -0.48
N ILE A 112 12.37 -1.59 -1.05
CA ILE A 112 11.08 -2.29 -0.90
C ILE A 112 11.20 -3.73 -1.41
N ALA A 113 11.78 -3.93 -2.59
CA ALA A 113 12.03 -5.25 -3.16
C ALA A 113 12.99 -6.09 -2.29
N LEU A 114 14.00 -5.44 -1.69
CA LEU A 114 14.94 -6.07 -0.75
C LEU A 114 14.24 -6.52 0.54
N SER A 115 13.40 -5.67 1.13
CA SER A 115 12.62 -6.02 2.33
C SER A 115 11.67 -7.19 2.10
N ASN A 116 11.30 -7.47 0.85
CA ASN A 116 10.48 -8.60 0.45
C ASN A 116 11.14 -9.40 -0.69
N LEU A 117 12.37 -9.86 -0.49
CA LEU A 117 13.13 -10.62 -1.50
C LEU A 117 12.38 -11.86 -2.02
N THR A 118 11.67 -12.57 -1.15
CA THR A 118 10.89 -13.76 -1.55
C THR A 118 9.60 -13.42 -2.31
N GLY A 119 9.09 -12.20 -2.15
CA GLY A 119 7.78 -11.78 -2.69
C GLY A 119 6.59 -12.47 -2.02
N LEU A 120 6.79 -13.07 -0.84
CA LEU A 120 5.74 -13.83 -0.12
C LEU A 120 5.14 -13.03 1.03
N LYS A 121 5.86 -12.05 1.60
CA LYS A 121 5.35 -11.23 2.70
C LYS A 121 4.41 -10.18 2.13
N ASP A 122 3.21 -10.07 2.68
CA ASP A 122 2.25 -9.02 2.31
C ASP A 122 2.50 -7.71 3.11
N ASP A 123 3.16 -7.81 4.27
CA ASP A 123 3.34 -6.70 5.22
C ASP A 123 4.78 -6.20 5.27
N TYR A 124 4.93 -4.87 5.34
CA TYR A 124 6.21 -4.21 5.58
C TYR A 124 6.33 -3.83 7.07
N ASN A 125 7.44 -4.21 7.67
CA ASN A 125 7.70 -3.94 9.08
C ASN A 125 8.37 -2.57 9.30
N TRP A 126 8.49 -2.17 10.57
CA TRP A 126 9.23 -0.96 10.99
C TRP A 126 10.67 -0.94 10.45
N ARG A 127 11.34 -2.09 10.33
CA ARG A 127 12.68 -2.18 9.75
C ARG A 127 12.70 -1.68 8.31
N THR A 128 11.67 -1.99 7.52
CA THR A 128 11.52 -1.49 6.14
C THR A 128 11.39 0.03 6.13
N MET A 129 10.55 0.61 6.99
CA MET A 129 10.40 2.06 7.08
C MET A 129 11.71 2.74 7.49
N LYS A 130 12.44 2.14 8.44
CA LYS A 130 13.75 2.65 8.88
C LYS A 130 14.77 2.72 7.74
N VAL A 131 14.92 1.66 6.95
CA VAL A 131 15.87 1.64 5.83
C VAL A 131 15.46 2.58 4.69
N LEU A 132 14.16 2.73 4.42
CA LEU A 132 13.65 3.68 3.43
C LEU A 132 13.92 5.14 3.84
N SER A 133 13.59 5.50 5.08
CA SER A 133 13.85 6.85 5.58
C SER A 133 15.34 7.17 5.65
N ALA A 134 16.18 6.19 6.01
CA ALA A 134 17.62 6.35 6.04
C ALA A 134 18.21 6.56 4.63
N ASP A 135 17.74 5.79 3.64
CA ASP A 135 18.15 5.94 2.24
C ASP A 135 17.76 7.29 1.64
N GLN A 136 16.54 7.77 1.92
CA GLN A 136 16.12 9.10 1.51
C GLN A 136 16.98 10.19 2.15
N GLY A 137 17.28 10.06 3.45
CA GLY A 137 18.22 10.95 4.15
C GLY A 137 19.61 10.96 3.51
N LEU A 138 20.15 9.79 3.16
CA LEU A 138 21.42 9.65 2.45
C LEU A 138 21.40 10.43 1.13
N ILE A 139 20.39 10.24 0.29
CA ILE A 139 20.32 10.85 -1.04
C ILE A 139 20.11 12.37 -0.93
N MET A 140 19.21 12.82 -0.05
CA MET A 140 18.95 14.25 0.16
C MET A 140 20.18 14.99 0.68
N MET A 141 20.89 14.41 1.67
CA MET A 141 22.10 15.01 2.20
C MET A 141 23.26 14.94 1.21
N GLY A 142 23.36 13.87 0.41
CA GLY A 142 24.33 13.76 -0.68
C GLY A 142 24.10 14.79 -1.80
N ALA A 143 22.85 15.00 -2.21
CA ALA A 143 22.48 16.02 -3.17
C ALA A 143 22.76 17.43 -2.62
N THR A 144 22.39 17.70 -1.37
CA THR A 144 22.67 18.99 -0.71
C THR A 144 24.18 19.23 -0.61
N THR A 145 24.97 18.19 -0.35
CA THR A 145 26.43 18.26 -0.36
C THR A 145 26.95 18.65 -1.74
N ALA A 146 26.44 18.04 -2.82
CA ALA A 146 26.87 18.37 -4.19
C ALA A 146 26.50 19.80 -4.59
N LEU A 147 25.38 20.31 -4.10
CA LEU A 147 24.95 21.69 -4.32
C LEU A 147 25.74 22.69 -3.48
N THR A 148 26.43 22.24 -2.44
CA THR A 148 27.29 23.08 -1.61
C THR A 148 28.63 23.27 -2.33
N GLY A 149 29.02 24.53 -2.60
CA GLY A 149 30.26 24.84 -3.33
C GLY A 149 31.52 24.18 -2.75
N SER A 150 32.54 23.98 -3.60
CA SER A 150 33.76 23.22 -3.29
C SER A 150 34.53 23.71 -2.06
N GLU A 151 34.53 25.02 -1.81
CA GLU A 151 35.33 25.67 -0.77
C GLU A 151 34.67 25.66 0.62
N SER A 152 33.42 25.17 0.74
CA SER A 152 32.68 25.25 2.00
C SER A 152 32.99 24.06 2.91
N SER A 153 33.45 24.32 4.13
CA SER A 153 33.59 23.29 5.18
C SER A 153 32.27 22.58 5.49
N VAL A 154 31.13 23.25 5.25
CA VAL A 154 29.77 22.71 5.38
C VAL A 154 29.59 21.48 4.49
N LYS A 155 30.22 21.44 3.31
CA LYS A 155 30.17 20.30 2.38
C LYS A 155 30.61 19.00 3.06
N TYR A 156 31.75 19.01 3.75
CA TYR A 156 32.26 17.81 4.41
C TYR A 156 31.39 17.38 5.61
N VAL A 157 30.76 18.34 6.30
CA VAL A 157 29.80 18.05 7.37
C VAL A 157 28.54 17.39 6.80
N LEU A 158 27.97 17.94 5.73
CA LEU A 158 26.79 17.36 5.07
C LEU A 158 27.10 15.97 4.50
N PHE A 159 28.28 15.79 3.90
CA PHE A 159 28.74 14.49 3.41
C PHE A 159 28.86 13.48 4.55
N ALA A 160 29.45 13.87 5.69
CA ALA A 160 29.56 13.00 6.85
C ALA A 160 28.17 12.59 7.40
N ILE A 161 27.21 13.52 7.43
CA ILE A 161 25.82 13.21 7.81
C ILE A 161 25.20 12.23 6.80
N ALA A 162 25.41 12.44 5.49
CA ALA A 162 24.96 11.51 4.46
C ALA A 162 25.55 10.10 4.68
N LEU A 163 26.84 9.99 5.01
CA LEU A 163 27.48 8.71 5.34
C LEU A 163 26.90 8.06 6.60
N CYS A 164 26.48 8.83 7.61
CA CYS A 164 25.78 8.27 8.76
C CYS A 164 24.45 7.62 8.35
N PHE A 165 23.66 8.30 7.51
CA PHE A 165 22.44 7.72 6.93
C PHE A 165 22.75 6.49 6.08
N GLY A 166 23.76 6.56 5.20
CA GLY A 166 24.17 5.43 4.36
C GLY A 166 24.66 4.23 5.19
N SER A 167 25.39 4.47 6.27
CA SER A 167 25.83 3.40 7.18
C SER A 167 24.63 2.70 7.82
N LEU A 168 23.59 3.46 8.21
CA LEU A 168 22.35 2.90 8.74
C LEU A 168 21.62 2.08 7.67
N THR A 169 21.53 2.59 6.44
CA THR A 169 20.94 1.87 5.29
C THR A 169 21.68 0.56 5.02
N PHE A 170 23.00 0.57 4.96
CA PHE A 170 23.84 -0.61 4.70
C PHE A 170 23.74 -1.63 5.84
N TYR A 171 23.77 -1.18 7.08
CA TYR A 171 23.61 -2.04 8.24
C TYR A 171 22.26 -2.76 8.22
N THR A 172 21.16 -2.02 8.03
CA THR A 172 19.83 -2.62 7.98
C THR A 172 19.61 -3.49 6.74
N ALA A 173 20.17 -3.12 5.58
CA ALA A 173 20.18 -3.96 4.39
C ALA A 173 20.92 -5.29 4.64
N LEU A 174 22.05 -5.27 5.35
CA LEU A 174 22.79 -6.48 5.71
C LEU A 174 21.96 -7.40 6.59
N GLU A 175 21.28 -6.87 7.60
CA GLU A 175 20.35 -7.65 8.44
C GLU A 175 19.26 -8.31 7.58
N ILE A 176 18.68 -7.60 6.61
CA ILE A 176 17.67 -8.13 5.70
C ILE A 176 18.24 -9.26 4.84
N TYR A 177 19.45 -9.12 4.30
CA TYR A 177 20.10 -10.18 3.52
C TYR A 177 20.41 -11.42 4.37
N VAL A 178 20.90 -11.24 5.60
CA VAL A 178 21.18 -12.36 6.53
C VAL A 178 19.90 -13.09 6.89
N GLU A 179 18.83 -12.38 7.25
CA GLU A 179 17.51 -12.97 7.52
C GLU A 179 16.97 -13.68 6.27
N SER A 180 17.05 -13.05 5.11
CA SER A 180 16.55 -13.63 3.86
C SER A 180 17.33 -14.90 3.50
N HIS A 181 18.66 -14.90 3.65
CA HIS A 181 19.48 -16.07 3.42
C HIS A 181 19.13 -17.24 4.34
N ALA A 182 18.75 -16.96 5.60
CA ALA A 182 18.29 -17.99 6.54
C ALA A 182 16.92 -18.57 6.16
N ASN A 183 16.01 -17.71 5.65
CA ASN A 183 14.61 -18.06 5.40
C ASN A 183 14.30 -18.54 3.97
N VAL A 184 15.25 -18.45 3.03
CA VAL A 184 15.05 -18.98 1.67
C VAL A 184 15.39 -20.47 1.58
N PRO A 185 14.75 -21.22 0.67
CA PRO A 185 15.09 -22.62 0.44
C PRO A 185 16.55 -22.78 -0.01
N PRO A 186 17.19 -23.94 0.23
CA PRO A 186 18.60 -24.16 -0.06
C PRO A 186 19.02 -23.83 -1.51
N VAL A 187 18.14 -24.10 -2.49
CA VAL A 187 18.38 -23.79 -3.91
C VAL A 187 18.53 -22.29 -4.20
N ALA A 188 17.95 -21.44 -3.37
CA ALA A 188 17.88 -19.99 -3.53
C ALA A 188 18.95 -19.24 -2.72
N LYS A 189 19.64 -19.90 -1.77
CA LYS A 189 20.63 -19.26 -0.89
C LYS A 189 21.78 -18.60 -1.66
N LYS A 190 22.32 -19.29 -2.67
CA LYS A 190 23.38 -18.74 -3.54
C LYS A 190 22.94 -17.47 -4.26
N THR A 191 21.68 -17.42 -4.72
CA THR A 191 21.11 -16.26 -5.40
C THR A 191 21.02 -15.06 -4.44
N VAL A 192 20.60 -15.27 -3.19
CA VAL A 192 20.59 -14.21 -2.16
C VAL A 192 22.00 -13.69 -1.88
N THR A 193 22.99 -14.57 -1.79
CA THR A 193 24.40 -14.17 -1.59
C THR A 193 24.92 -13.34 -2.76
N ILE A 194 24.60 -13.71 -4.00
CA ILE A 194 24.98 -12.94 -5.20
C ILE A 194 24.31 -11.55 -5.17
N LEU A 195 23.02 -11.47 -4.82
CA LEU A 195 22.31 -10.19 -4.68
C LEU A 195 22.96 -9.30 -3.62
N ALA A 196 23.36 -9.85 -2.48
CA ALA A 196 24.06 -9.11 -1.44
C ALA A 196 25.38 -8.54 -1.94
N TYR A 197 26.21 -9.34 -2.61
CA TYR A 197 27.47 -8.87 -3.19
C TYR A 197 27.24 -7.76 -4.23
N MET A 198 26.29 -7.96 -5.14
CA MET A 198 25.93 -6.95 -6.14
C MET A 198 25.48 -5.65 -5.50
N TYR A 199 24.61 -5.73 -4.49
CA TYR A 199 24.11 -4.57 -3.75
C TYR A 199 25.25 -3.82 -3.07
N PHE A 200 26.03 -4.47 -2.20
CA PHE A 200 27.08 -3.79 -1.43
C PHE A 200 28.22 -3.26 -2.30
N PHE A 201 28.59 -3.99 -3.36
CA PHE A 201 29.62 -3.54 -4.29
C PHE A 201 29.16 -2.32 -5.10
N SER A 202 27.99 -2.41 -5.74
CA SER A 202 27.49 -1.31 -6.56
C SER A 202 27.10 -0.10 -5.71
N TRP A 203 26.35 -0.28 -4.63
CA TRP A 203 25.93 0.83 -3.77
C TRP A 203 27.11 1.48 -3.04
N GLY A 204 28.10 0.68 -2.63
CA GLY A 204 29.31 1.18 -1.98
C GLY A 204 30.18 2.02 -2.91
N SER A 205 30.04 1.86 -4.23
CA SER A 205 30.80 2.64 -5.21
C SER A 205 30.29 4.08 -5.37
N TYR A 206 28.99 4.36 -5.19
CA TYR A 206 28.44 5.72 -5.33
C TYR A 206 29.11 6.77 -4.43
N PRO A 207 29.28 6.57 -3.10
CA PRO A 207 29.99 7.55 -2.28
C PRO A 207 31.48 7.67 -2.65
N VAL A 208 32.10 6.61 -3.18
CA VAL A 208 33.47 6.66 -3.69
C VAL A 208 33.55 7.53 -4.94
N TYR A 209 32.63 7.34 -5.89
CA TYR A 209 32.55 8.16 -7.10
C TYR A 209 32.17 9.60 -6.80
N PHE A 210 31.34 9.85 -5.79
CA PHE A 210 31.08 11.20 -5.30
C PHE A 210 32.37 11.88 -4.83
N LEU A 211 33.18 11.19 -4.00
CA LEU A 211 34.44 11.75 -3.49
C LEU A 211 35.46 11.97 -4.61
N LEU A 212 35.58 11.03 -5.54
CA LEU A 212 36.52 11.15 -6.66
C LEU A 212 36.03 12.15 -7.71
N GLY A 213 34.72 12.30 -7.87
CA GLY A 213 34.06 13.09 -8.90
C GLY A 213 34.21 14.60 -8.73
N PRO A 214 33.72 15.37 -9.71
CA PRO A 214 33.72 16.84 -9.68
C PRO A 214 32.95 17.40 -8.47
N GLU A 215 31.99 16.66 -7.95
CA GLU A 215 31.22 17.01 -6.76
C GLU A 215 32.01 16.82 -5.46
N GLY A 216 33.13 16.10 -5.47
CA GLY A 216 33.99 15.82 -4.32
C GLY A 216 35.32 16.55 -4.41
N PHE A 217 36.39 15.79 -4.67
CA PHE A 217 37.78 16.23 -4.81
C PHE A 217 38.20 16.50 -6.26
N GLY A 218 37.39 16.12 -7.25
CA GLY A 218 37.70 16.35 -8.68
C GLY A 218 38.89 15.54 -9.21
N HIS A 219 39.13 14.35 -8.66
CA HIS A 219 40.16 13.43 -9.14
C HIS A 219 39.79 12.73 -10.45
N ILE A 220 38.49 12.58 -10.74
CA ILE A 220 37.98 12.17 -12.05
C ILE A 220 37.19 13.32 -12.66
N ASN A 221 37.31 13.48 -13.98
CA ASN A 221 36.54 14.47 -14.71
C ASN A 221 35.05 14.06 -14.78
N PRO A 222 34.14 14.97 -15.18
CA PRO A 222 32.71 14.68 -15.27
C PRO A 222 32.37 13.49 -16.17
N ALA A 223 33.06 13.36 -17.32
CA ALA A 223 32.83 12.26 -18.26
C ALA A 223 33.06 10.89 -17.61
N TRP A 224 34.19 10.69 -16.93
CA TRP A 224 34.47 9.45 -16.21
C TRP A 224 33.54 9.23 -15.03
N SER A 225 33.06 10.30 -14.37
CA SER A 225 32.01 10.17 -13.35
C SER A 225 30.73 9.58 -13.96
N ASP A 226 30.29 10.08 -15.12
CA ASP A 226 29.09 9.57 -15.79
C ASP A 226 29.24 8.12 -16.26
N VAL A 227 30.39 7.75 -16.83
CA VAL A 227 30.68 6.36 -17.21
C VAL A 227 30.63 5.43 -16.00
N CYS A 228 31.30 5.81 -14.89
CA CYS A 228 31.30 5.02 -13.66
C CYS A 228 29.88 4.84 -13.10
N HIS A 229 29.08 5.90 -13.09
CA HIS A 229 27.69 5.85 -12.64
C HIS A 229 26.82 4.98 -13.55
N ALA A 230 26.97 5.08 -14.87
CA ALA A 230 26.24 4.25 -15.83
C ALA A 230 26.55 2.76 -15.66
N VAL A 231 27.82 2.41 -15.46
CA VAL A 231 28.22 1.03 -15.16
C VAL A 231 27.64 0.58 -13.83
N THR A 232 27.76 1.36 -12.76
CA THR A 232 27.21 0.97 -11.44
C THR A 232 25.70 0.83 -11.46
N ASP A 233 24.99 1.67 -12.23
CA ASP A 233 23.55 1.58 -12.45
C ASP A 233 23.13 0.27 -13.14
N LEU A 234 23.93 -0.21 -14.10
CA LEU A 234 23.74 -1.54 -14.69
C LEU A 234 23.82 -2.66 -13.64
N PHE A 235 24.74 -2.55 -12.68
CA PHE A 235 24.84 -3.54 -11.59
C PHE A 235 23.70 -3.42 -10.58
N SER A 236 23.44 -2.20 -10.08
CA SER A 236 22.55 -1.93 -8.96
C SER A 236 21.06 -2.05 -9.31
N LYS A 237 20.68 -1.80 -10.57
CA LYS A 237 19.28 -1.80 -11.02
C LYS A 237 19.00 -2.96 -11.95
N ASN A 238 19.76 -3.09 -13.03
CA ASN A 238 19.47 -4.06 -14.09
C ASN A 238 19.87 -5.48 -13.66
N LEU A 239 21.14 -5.70 -13.33
CA LEU A 239 21.64 -7.02 -12.96
C LEU A 239 21.05 -7.49 -11.63
N TRP A 240 21.02 -6.62 -10.61
CA TRP A 240 20.34 -6.91 -9.35
C TRP A 240 18.85 -7.24 -9.57
N GLY A 241 18.15 -6.49 -10.43
CA GLY A 241 16.75 -6.75 -10.78
C GLY A 241 16.52 -8.13 -11.40
N ILE A 242 17.42 -8.57 -12.31
CA ILE A 242 17.34 -9.89 -12.94
C ILE A 242 17.50 -10.99 -11.90
N TYR A 243 18.49 -10.87 -11.01
CA TYR A 243 18.72 -11.83 -9.95
C TYR A 243 17.59 -11.84 -8.90
N SER A 244 16.98 -10.68 -8.64
CA SER A 244 15.83 -10.54 -7.73
C SER A 244 14.59 -11.25 -8.31
N TRP A 245 14.31 -11.07 -9.61
CA TRP A 245 13.30 -11.86 -10.32
C TRP A 245 13.61 -13.37 -10.25
N TYR A 246 14.85 -13.75 -10.55
CA TYR A 246 15.25 -15.14 -10.61
C TYR A 246 15.10 -15.83 -9.25
N LEU A 247 15.44 -15.13 -8.16
CA LEU A 247 15.19 -15.57 -6.79
C LEU A 247 13.71 -15.88 -6.56
N ARG A 248 12.80 -14.95 -6.93
CA ARG A 248 11.36 -15.13 -6.77
C ARG A 248 10.82 -16.32 -7.57
N VAL A 249 11.39 -16.59 -8.76
CA VAL A 249 11.06 -17.79 -9.56
C VAL A 249 11.51 -19.06 -8.83
N GLN A 250 12.76 -19.13 -8.35
CA GLN A 250 13.28 -20.30 -7.62
C GLN A 250 12.47 -20.62 -6.37
N VAL A 251 12.16 -19.61 -5.55
CA VAL A 251 11.35 -19.76 -4.32
C VAL A 251 9.98 -20.33 -4.66
N ARG A 252 9.33 -19.80 -5.70
CA ARG A 252 8.02 -20.26 -6.14
C ARG A 252 8.02 -21.68 -6.67
N GLU A 253 9.01 -22.04 -7.49
CA GLU A 253 9.12 -23.40 -8.04
C GLU A 253 9.36 -24.43 -6.93
N TYR A 254 10.19 -24.08 -5.94
CA TYR A 254 10.41 -24.90 -4.76
C TYR A 254 9.10 -25.15 -3.99
N HIS A 255 8.35 -24.10 -3.65
CA HIS A 255 7.07 -24.25 -2.95
C HIS A 255 6.01 -24.96 -3.79
N ARG A 256 6.00 -24.76 -5.11
CA ARG A 256 5.12 -25.50 -6.02
C ARG A 256 5.41 -27.00 -5.98
N LYS A 257 6.69 -27.40 -6.01
CA LYS A 257 7.08 -28.81 -5.95
C LYS A 257 6.67 -29.44 -4.61
N LYS A 258 6.97 -28.76 -3.49
CA LYS A 258 6.59 -29.19 -2.14
C LYS A 258 5.07 -29.37 -1.99
N TRP A 259 4.30 -28.48 -2.60
CA TRP A 259 2.84 -28.61 -2.64
C TRP A 259 2.36 -29.87 -3.34
N PHE A 260 2.94 -30.22 -4.50
CA PHE A 260 2.56 -31.45 -5.20
C PHE A 260 2.96 -32.70 -4.41
N GLU A 261 4.16 -32.73 -3.82
CA GLU A 261 4.61 -33.82 -2.93
C GLU A 261 3.64 -34.02 -1.75
N GLU A 262 3.17 -32.94 -1.14
CA GLU A 262 2.18 -33.00 -0.04
C GLU A 262 0.83 -33.54 -0.51
N GLN A 263 0.34 -33.12 -1.68
CA GLN A 263 -0.92 -33.60 -2.23
C GLN A 263 -0.87 -35.08 -2.62
N GLU A 264 0.27 -35.58 -3.10
CA GLU A 264 0.47 -37.00 -3.37
C GLU A 264 0.51 -37.81 -2.07
N ARG A 265 1.18 -37.30 -1.04
CA ARG A 265 1.21 -37.92 0.30
C ARG A 265 -0.21 -38.02 0.89
N LEU A 266 -1.02 -36.97 0.78
CA LEU A 266 -2.41 -36.97 1.24
C LEU A 266 -3.26 -38.00 0.48
N LYS A 267 -3.17 -38.05 -0.85
CA LYS A 267 -3.87 -39.05 -1.68
C LYS A 267 -3.45 -40.49 -1.37
N GLN A 268 -2.18 -40.71 -1.04
CA GLN A 268 -1.71 -42.02 -0.62
C GLN A 268 -2.28 -42.39 0.76
N GLY A 269 -2.28 -41.45 1.71
CA GLY A 269 -2.91 -41.63 3.02
C GLY A 269 -4.40 -41.93 2.95
N GLU A 270 -5.15 -41.26 2.05
CA GLU A 270 -6.56 -41.56 1.79
C GLU A 270 -6.77 -42.98 1.27
N LYS A 271 -5.94 -43.44 0.31
CA LYS A 271 -6.01 -44.81 -0.21
C LYS A 271 -5.68 -45.86 0.86
N GLU A 272 -4.66 -45.60 1.67
CA GLU A 272 -4.28 -46.48 2.78
C GLU A 272 -5.39 -46.55 3.82
N PHE A 273 -6.06 -45.42 4.10
CA PHE A 273 -7.22 -45.35 4.97
C PHE A 273 -8.42 -46.13 4.43
N GLU A 274 -8.75 -45.99 3.14
CA GLU A 274 -9.83 -46.76 2.50
C GLU A 274 -9.57 -48.28 2.57
N VAL A 275 -8.33 -48.70 2.28
CA VAL A 275 -7.91 -50.12 2.39
C VAL A 275 -7.97 -50.60 3.83
N ALA A 276 -7.58 -49.77 4.81
CA ALA A 276 -7.65 -50.12 6.24
C ALA A 276 -9.10 -50.27 6.71
N LYS A 277 -9.99 -49.37 6.28
CA LYS A 277 -11.43 -49.42 6.57
C LYS A 277 -12.09 -50.69 6.00
N GLU A 278 -11.71 -51.08 4.79
CA GLU A 278 -12.20 -52.32 4.17
C GLU A 278 -11.70 -53.57 4.93
N ARG A 279 -10.47 -53.56 5.45
CA ARG A 279 -9.90 -54.66 6.23
C ARG A 279 -10.44 -54.76 7.66
N ARG A 280 -10.87 -53.65 8.26
CA ARG A 280 -11.39 -53.60 9.64
C ARG A 280 -12.64 -52.72 9.72
N PRO A 281 -13.83 -53.27 9.44
CA PRO A 281 -15.07 -52.51 9.49
C PRO A 281 -15.40 -51.95 10.90
N GLU A 282 -14.79 -52.48 11.96
CA GLU A 282 -14.98 -52.02 13.35
C GLU A 282 -13.94 -50.98 13.82
N MET A 283 -13.16 -50.37 12.92
CA MET A 283 -12.15 -49.37 13.31
C MET A 283 -12.84 -48.13 13.92
N THR A 284 -12.57 -47.88 15.21
CA THR A 284 -13.18 -46.78 15.97
C THR A 284 -12.67 -45.42 15.49
N THR A 285 -13.51 -44.38 15.60
CA THR A 285 -13.19 -42.99 15.25
C THR A 285 -11.90 -42.48 15.91
N ASP A 286 -11.56 -42.99 17.09
CA ASP A 286 -10.36 -42.60 17.83
C ASP A 286 -9.07 -43.12 17.19
N ALA A 287 -9.11 -44.32 16.58
CA ALA A 287 -7.97 -44.85 15.83
C ALA A 287 -7.72 -44.03 14.55
N VAL A 288 -8.80 -43.51 13.94
CA VAL A 288 -8.71 -42.61 12.78
C VAL A 288 -8.12 -41.26 13.19
N ALA A 289 -8.63 -40.67 14.29
CA ALA A 289 -8.11 -39.43 14.83
C ALA A 289 -6.63 -39.55 15.18
N ALA A 290 -6.18 -40.66 15.76
CA ALA A 290 -4.78 -40.89 16.09
C ALA A 290 -3.85 -40.88 14.85
N ILE A 291 -4.26 -41.50 13.73
CA ILE A 291 -3.48 -41.53 12.47
C ILE A 291 -3.35 -40.12 11.87
N PHE A 292 -4.45 -39.35 11.87
CA PHE A 292 -4.41 -37.96 11.38
C PHE A 292 -3.61 -37.04 12.32
N THR A 293 -3.67 -37.29 13.64
CA THR A 293 -2.93 -36.51 14.63
C THR A 293 -1.42 -36.76 14.53
N SER A 294 -0.99 -38.00 14.28
CA SER A 294 0.44 -38.29 14.04
C SER A 294 0.94 -37.63 12.76
N ALA A 295 0.11 -37.56 11.71
CA ALA A 295 0.47 -36.87 10.46
C ALA A 295 0.55 -35.34 10.61
N ALA A 296 -0.18 -34.77 11.58
CA ALA A 296 -0.14 -33.34 11.92
C ALA A 296 1.03 -32.99 12.86
N GLN A 297 1.51 -33.92 13.69
CA GLN A 297 2.69 -33.69 14.54
C GLN A 297 4.00 -33.66 13.73
N ASP A 298 4.09 -34.39 12.62
CA ASP A 298 5.18 -34.24 11.65
C ASP A 298 5.15 -32.88 10.90
N GLU A 299 4.14 -32.04 11.15
CA GLU A 299 3.95 -30.73 10.52
C GLU A 299 4.72 -29.60 11.25
N GLU A 300 5.20 -29.81 12.47
CA GLU A 300 6.00 -28.81 13.22
C GLU A 300 7.39 -28.56 12.62
N ASP A 301 7.89 -29.45 11.75
CA ASP A 301 9.15 -29.29 11.01
C ASP A 301 8.99 -28.60 9.64
N VAL A 302 7.81 -28.07 9.34
CA VAL A 302 7.54 -27.44 8.03
C VAL A 302 8.23 -26.07 7.95
N ASP A 303 9.10 -25.93 6.94
CA ASP A 303 9.76 -24.68 6.54
C ASP A 303 8.82 -23.46 6.67
N PRO A 304 9.15 -22.47 7.53
CA PRO A 304 8.31 -21.29 7.77
C PRO A 304 7.91 -20.55 6.48
N ALA A 305 8.79 -20.53 5.47
CA ALA A 305 8.49 -19.90 4.19
C ALA A 305 7.38 -20.64 3.43
N TYR A 306 7.33 -21.96 3.53
CA TYR A 306 6.28 -22.77 2.93
C TYR A 306 4.94 -22.62 3.66
N ALA A 307 4.97 -22.48 5.00
CA ALA A 307 3.77 -22.19 5.78
C ALA A 307 3.12 -20.86 5.34
N GLU A 308 3.92 -19.82 5.14
CA GLU A 308 3.42 -18.52 4.67
C GLU A 308 2.90 -18.59 3.22
N TYR A 309 3.61 -19.28 2.33
CA TYR A 309 3.12 -19.56 0.97
C TYR A 309 1.74 -20.25 0.98
N ARG A 310 1.55 -21.23 1.87
CA ARG A 310 0.27 -21.92 2.05
C ARG A 310 -0.83 -20.97 2.51
N ARG A 311 -0.55 -20.11 3.50
CA ARG A 311 -1.49 -19.09 4.00
C ARG A 311 -1.88 -18.09 2.91
N GLN A 312 -0.91 -17.56 2.17
CA GLN A 312 -1.16 -16.61 1.09
C GLN A 312 -2.03 -17.23 -0.01
N ARG A 313 -1.79 -18.51 -0.35
CA ARG A 313 -2.62 -19.22 -1.32
C ARG A 313 -4.04 -19.48 -0.79
N ARG A 314 -4.21 -19.78 0.50
CA ARG A 314 -5.54 -19.90 1.14
C ARG A 314 -6.30 -18.57 1.08
N ARG A 315 -5.66 -17.44 1.38
CA ARG A 315 -6.25 -16.09 1.22
C ARG A 315 -6.69 -15.84 -0.23
N ASN A 316 -5.85 -16.21 -1.21
CA ASN A 316 -6.15 -16.05 -2.62
C ASN A 316 -7.28 -16.98 -3.11
N ARG A 317 -7.42 -18.19 -2.56
CA ARG A 317 -8.51 -19.13 -2.89
C ARG A 317 -9.84 -18.78 -2.21
N GLY A 318 -9.79 -18.35 -0.94
CA GLY A 318 -10.96 -17.98 -0.15
C GLY A 318 -11.73 -16.76 -0.71
N ARG A 319 -11.11 -15.99 -1.61
CA ARG A 319 -11.81 -14.97 -2.41
C ARG A 319 -12.63 -15.53 -3.58
N SER A 320 -12.55 -16.84 -3.88
CA SER A 320 -13.29 -17.44 -5.01
C SER A 320 -14.22 -18.59 -4.63
N LEU A 321 -13.94 -19.40 -3.60
CA LEU A 321 -14.82 -20.47 -3.12
C LEU A 321 -14.50 -20.74 -1.64
N SER A 322 -15.52 -20.78 -0.79
CA SER A 322 -15.40 -21.20 0.62
C SER A 322 -15.20 -22.71 0.70
N GLU A 323 -13.96 -23.16 0.91
CA GLU A 323 -13.68 -24.54 1.35
C GLU A 323 -13.65 -24.62 2.89
N PRO A 324 -14.01 -25.77 3.48
CA PRO A 324 -14.13 -25.90 4.93
C PRO A 324 -12.78 -26.01 5.63
N ASP A 325 -12.75 -25.51 6.86
CA ASP A 325 -11.69 -25.61 7.86
C ASP A 325 -11.17 -27.05 8.02
N PRO A 326 -9.85 -27.31 8.19
CA PRO A 326 -9.31 -28.62 8.56
C PRO A 326 -9.96 -29.25 9.81
N GLN A 327 -10.40 -28.45 10.79
CA GLN A 327 -11.19 -28.97 11.92
C GLN A 327 -12.63 -29.33 11.51
N GLY A 328 -13.15 -28.66 10.48
CA GLY A 328 -14.40 -28.99 9.81
C GLY A 328 -14.33 -30.20 8.87
N MET A 329 -13.14 -30.63 8.41
CA MET A 329 -12.99 -31.86 7.60
C MET A 329 -13.33 -33.12 8.39
N ILE A 330 -13.02 -33.15 9.69
CA ILE A 330 -13.36 -34.28 10.57
C ILE A 330 -14.88 -34.39 10.76
N GLY A 331 -15.58 -33.26 10.90
CA GLY A 331 -17.05 -33.21 10.94
C GLY A 331 -17.72 -33.41 9.57
N GLY A 332 -17.09 -32.95 8.49
CA GLY A 332 -17.61 -33.04 7.11
C GLY A 332 -17.53 -34.44 6.52
N LEU A 333 -16.50 -35.23 6.83
CA LEU A 333 -16.41 -36.63 6.39
C LEU A 333 -17.46 -37.54 7.03
N LEU A 334 -17.94 -37.22 8.24
CA LEU A 334 -19.04 -37.92 8.90
C LEU A 334 -20.42 -37.57 8.30
N GLY A 335 -20.59 -36.35 7.76
CA GLY A 335 -21.82 -35.93 7.07
C GLY A 335 -21.90 -36.29 5.57
N LEU A 336 -20.79 -36.67 4.94
CA LEU A 336 -20.72 -36.99 3.51
C LEU A 336 -21.27 -38.39 3.15
N VAL A 337 -21.50 -39.26 4.12
CA VAL A 337 -22.11 -40.59 3.89
C VAL A 337 -23.62 -40.47 3.64
N ASP A 338 -24.31 -39.48 4.24
CA ASP A 338 -25.74 -39.25 4.00
C ASP A 338 -26.04 -38.37 2.78
N ASN A 339 -25.10 -37.49 2.38
CA ASN A 339 -25.33 -36.53 1.28
C ASN A 339 -25.08 -37.09 -0.13
N ARG A 340 -24.40 -38.24 -0.26
CA ARG A 340 -24.11 -38.86 -1.57
C ARG A 340 -25.39 -39.32 -2.28
N ASN A 341 -26.38 -39.78 -1.52
CA ASN A 341 -27.70 -40.15 -2.04
C ASN A 341 -28.53 -38.94 -2.50
N SER A 342 -28.33 -37.76 -1.89
CA SER A 342 -29.04 -36.52 -2.29
C SER A 342 -28.45 -35.95 -3.58
N ALA A 343 -27.12 -35.92 -3.72
CA ALA A 343 -26.46 -35.42 -4.92
C ALA A 343 -26.70 -36.31 -6.15
N GLU A 344 -26.75 -37.64 -5.98
CA GLU A 344 -27.10 -38.57 -7.06
C GLU A 344 -28.58 -38.43 -7.46
N LYS A 345 -29.47 -38.16 -6.50
CA LYS A 345 -30.88 -37.88 -6.75
C LYS A 345 -31.09 -36.55 -7.50
N GLU A 346 -30.40 -35.48 -7.11
CA GLU A 346 -30.45 -34.18 -7.79
C GLU A 346 -29.87 -34.25 -9.22
N ALA A 347 -28.78 -35.00 -9.41
CA ALA A 347 -28.21 -35.22 -10.75
C ALA A 347 -29.16 -36.02 -11.65
N ALA A 348 -29.88 -37.01 -11.10
CA ALA A 348 -30.90 -37.77 -11.82
C ALA A 348 -32.12 -36.91 -12.17
N GLU A 349 -32.59 -36.07 -11.24
CA GLU A 349 -33.70 -35.14 -11.46
C GLU A 349 -33.35 -34.09 -12.52
N MET A 350 -32.14 -33.52 -12.51
CA MET A 350 -31.70 -32.54 -13.51
C MET A 350 -31.57 -33.16 -14.91
N LYS A 351 -31.20 -34.45 -14.99
CA LYS A 351 -31.14 -35.20 -16.26
C LYS A 351 -32.54 -35.49 -16.80
N ALA A 352 -33.49 -35.82 -15.93
CA ALA A 352 -34.90 -35.98 -16.29
C ALA A 352 -35.52 -34.67 -16.78
N LEU A 353 -35.24 -33.54 -16.13
CA LEU A 353 -35.71 -32.20 -16.52
C LEU A 353 -35.18 -31.76 -17.89
N LYS A 354 -33.90 -32.01 -18.18
CA LYS A 354 -33.32 -31.74 -19.51
C LYS A 354 -33.94 -32.62 -20.60
N GLN A 355 -34.27 -33.87 -20.27
CA GLN A 355 -34.95 -34.77 -21.21
C GLN A 355 -36.41 -34.32 -21.46
N GLN A 356 -37.10 -33.80 -20.44
CA GLN A 356 -38.44 -33.24 -20.55
C GLN A 356 -38.45 -31.93 -21.36
N GLN A 357 -37.49 -31.03 -21.15
CA GLN A 357 -37.30 -29.83 -21.98
C GLN A 357 -37.00 -30.18 -23.44
N LYS A 358 -36.19 -31.23 -23.68
CA LYS A 358 -35.89 -31.69 -25.04
C LYS A 358 -37.14 -32.24 -25.74
N MET A 359 -38.04 -32.91 -25.00
CA MET A 359 -39.34 -33.36 -25.52
C MET A 359 -40.32 -32.20 -25.75
N GLN A 360 -40.33 -31.18 -24.88
CA GLN A 360 -41.14 -29.98 -25.07
C GLN A 360 -40.68 -29.15 -26.27
N MET A 361 -39.36 -29.04 -26.51
CA MET A 361 -38.83 -28.39 -27.70
C MET A 361 -39.09 -29.17 -28.98
N ALA A 362 -39.18 -30.50 -28.92
CA ALA A 362 -39.58 -31.33 -30.06
C ALA A 362 -41.10 -31.22 -30.35
N ALA A 363 -41.92 -30.92 -29.34
CA ALA A 363 -43.37 -30.76 -29.49
C ALA A 363 -43.82 -29.32 -29.81
N GLY A 364 -42.99 -28.30 -29.53
CA GLY A 364 -43.34 -26.88 -29.69
C GLY A 364 -43.18 -26.29 -31.10
N GLY A 365 -42.81 -27.10 -32.10
CA GLY A 365 -42.58 -26.66 -33.47
C GLY A 365 -43.85 -26.45 -34.30
N MET A 366 -44.94 -25.93 -33.73
CA MET A 366 -46.11 -25.46 -34.50
C MET A 366 -46.96 -24.52 -33.64
N THR A 367 -46.86 -23.22 -33.90
CA THR A 367 -47.93 -22.19 -34.00
C THR A 367 -47.47 -20.81 -33.53
N SER A 368 -48.02 -19.83 -34.21
CA SER A 368 -47.65 -18.42 -34.33
C SER A 368 -48.52 -17.48 -33.48
N VAL A 369 -48.03 -16.24 -33.34
CA VAL A 369 -48.75 -14.96 -33.12
C VAL A 369 -48.91 -14.43 -31.67
N ASN A 370 -48.13 -13.37 -31.40
CA ASN A 370 -48.36 -12.09 -30.69
C ASN A 370 -49.00 -11.97 -29.28
N PRO A 371 -48.75 -10.83 -28.59
CA PRO A 371 -48.84 -10.65 -27.14
C PRO A 371 -50.07 -9.87 -26.68
N LEU A 372 -50.45 -9.97 -25.38
CA LEU A 372 -50.93 -8.88 -24.50
C LEU A 372 -51.61 -9.41 -23.21
N GLY A 373 -51.42 -8.67 -22.11
CA GLY A 373 -52.24 -8.65 -20.88
C GLY A 373 -51.97 -9.81 -19.91
N GLY A 374 -51.83 -9.64 -18.59
CA GLY A 374 -52.35 -8.64 -17.66
C GLY A 374 -53.08 -9.38 -16.53
N GLY A 375 -52.88 -8.99 -15.28
CA GLY A 375 -53.85 -9.28 -14.19
C GLY A 375 -53.38 -10.17 -13.02
N MET A 376 -53.14 -9.49 -11.89
CA MET A 376 -53.55 -9.75 -10.50
C MET A 376 -54.03 -11.14 -10.04
N GLY A 377 -53.60 -11.53 -8.82
CA GLY A 377 -54.43 -12.36 -7.93
C GLY A 377 -53.74 -12.93 -6.67
N MET A 378 -53.95 -12.23 -5.54
CA MET A 378 -53.97 -12.66 -4.12
C MET A 378 -53.92 -14.18 -3.79
N ASN A 379 -53.22 -14.60 -2.72
CA ASN A 379 -53.74 -14.66 -1.33
C ASN A 379 -53.08 -15.75 -0.44
N MET A 380 -52.99 -15.42 0.86
CA MET A 380 -52.95 -16.25 2.09
C MET A 380 -51.79 -17.20 2.43
N GLY A 381 -51.30 -17.03 3.67
CA GLY A 381 -50.64 -18.10 4.44
C GLY A 381 -49.92 -17.61 5.70
N MET A 382 -50.66 -17.48 6.80
CA MET A 382 -50.16 -17.21 8.16
C MET A 382 -49.19 -18.30 8.65
N ASN A 383 -48.17 -17.93 9.46
CA ASN A 383 -47.98 -18.57 10.77
C ASN A 383 -47.05 -17.75 11.68
N MET A 384 -47.48 -17.51 12.93
CA MET A 384 -46.68 -16.99 14.04
C MET A 384 -46.18 -18.16 14.91
N GLY A 385 -45.00 -18.02 15.50
CA GLY A 385 -44.54 -18.92 16.56
C GLY A 385 -43.42 -18.30 17.40
N MET A 386 -43.80 -17.76 18.55
CA MET A 386 -42.91 -17.31 19.63
C MET A 386 -42.08 -18.46 20.21
N GLY A 387 -40.90 -18.12 20.74
CA GLY A 387 -40.19 -18.99 21.69
C GLY A 387 -38.75 -18.59 21.98
N ASN A 388 -38.56 -17.64 22.89
CA ASN A 388 -37.36 -17.52 23.73
C ASN A 388 -37.79 -17.99 25.15
N PRO A 389 -36.91 -18.48 26.05
CA PRO A 389 -35.78 -17.67 26.53
C PRO A 389 -34.53 -18.40 27.11
N MET A 390 -33.51 -17.56 27.38
CA MET A 390 -32.53 -17.59 28.48
C MET A 390 -31.38 -18.63 28.53
N GLY A 391 -30.17 -18.06 28.61
CA GLY A 391 -28.96 -18.67 29.17
C GLY A 391 -27.83 -17.64 29.22
N ALA A 392 -27.62 -17.03 30.38
CA ALA A 392 -26.63 -15.98 30.64
C ALA A 392 -25.25 -16.55 31.01
N GLY A 393 -24.19 -15.80 30.67
CA GLY A 393 -22.83 -16.00 31.18
C GLY A 393 -21.98 -14.76 30.85
N MET A 394 -21.82 -13.88 31.83
CA MET A 394 -20.95 -12.70 31.79
C MET A 394 -19.48 -13.12 31.79
N ASP A 395 -18.64 -12.37 31.08
CA ASP A 395 -17.42 -11.87 31.71
C ASP A 395 -17.00 -10.50 31.14
N THR A 396 -16.67 -9.62 32.05
CA THR A 396 -16.43 -8.19 31.87
C THR A 396 -14.94 -7.91 31.83
N SER A 397 -14.46 -7.27 30.77
CA SER A 397 -13.31 -6.35 30.87
C SER A 397 -13.38 -5.31 29.77
N ASN A 398 -13.53 -4.05 30.17
CA ASN A 398 -13.32 -2.86 29.33
C ASN A 398 -12.39 -1.97 30.15
N PRO A 399 -11.51 -1.17 29.52
CA PRO A 399 -12.01 0.17 29.27
C PRO A 399 -11.47 0.85 27.99
N ILE A 400 -12.34 1.67 27.41
CA ILE A 400 -12.02 2.92 26.69
C ILE A 400 -11.40 2.74 25.29
N PHE A 401 -12.25 2.38 24.34
CA PHE A 401 -12.26 3.03 23.03
C PHE A 401 -13.70 3.43 22.73
N GLN A 402 -13.99 4.74 22.70
CA GLN A 402 -15.23 5.22 22.08
C GLN A 402 -15.09 4.96 20.58
N GLN A 403 -15.60 3.82 20.12
CA GLN A 403 -15.72 3.49 18.71
C GLN A 403 -16.81 4.38 18.11
N MET A 404 -16.45 5.15 17.09
CA MET A 404 -17.38 5.93 16.29
C MET A 404 -18.36 4.94 15.63
N THR A 405 -19.67 5.13 15.82
CA THR A 405 -20.69 4.33 15.12
C THR A 405 -21.17 5.13 13.91
N VAL A 406 -21.10 4.55 12.72
CA VAL A 406 -21.53 5.19 11.48
C VAL A 406 -22.60 4.35 10.80
N ALA A 407 -23.77 4.92 10.53
CA ALA A 407 -24.79 4.26 9.74
C ALA A 407 -24.66 4.68 8.26
N VAL A 408 -24.54 3.71 7.35
CA VAL A 408 -24.45 3.97 5.90
C VAL A 408 -25.72 3.47 5.23
N ALA A 409 -26.46 4.37 4.58
CA ALA A 409 -27.64 3.98 3.84
C ALA A 409 -27.30 3.87 2.34
N ASP A 410 -27.47 2.68 1.75
CA ASP A 410 -27.03 2.38 0.37
C ASP A 410 -28.11 1.66 -0.45
N HIS A 411 -28.32 2.14 -1.68
CA HIS A 411 -29.18 1.53 -2.71
C HIS A 411 -28.40 0.82 -3.83
N MET A 412 -27.07 0.99 -3.87
CA MET A 412 -26.18 0.30 -4.80
C MET A 412 -26.10 -1.18 -4.39
N GLY A 413 -26.32 -2.09 -5.33
CA GLY A 413 -26.50 -3.52 -5.06
C GLY A 413 -25.49 -4.15 -4.07
N PHE A 414 -25.92 -5.21 -3.38
CA PHE A 414 -25.29 -5.84 -2.20
C PHE A 414 -23.75 -5.91 -2.17
N GLN A 415 -23.08 -6.11 -3.31
CA GLN A 415 -21.62 -6.22 -3.37
C GLN A 415 -20.88 -4.87 -3.26
N GLN A 416 -21.43 -3.77 -3.79
CA GLN A 416 -20.76 -2.47 -3.76
C GLN A 416 -20.86 -1.81 -2.37
N GLY A 417 -22.02 -1.93 -1.71
CA GLY A 417 -22.20 -1.45 -0.35
C GLY A 417 -21.31 -2.16 0.68
N GLN A 418 -21.15 -3.48 0.56
CA GLN A 418 -20.27 -4.25 1.46
C GLN A 418 -18.79 -3.85 1.32
N PHE A 419 -18.33 -3.57 0.11
CA PHE A 419 -16.96 -3.09 -0.13
C PHE A 419 -16.73 -1.69 0.47
N PHE A 420 -17.69 -0.79 0.31
CA PHE A 420 -17.61 0.57 0.87
C PHE A 420 -17.60 0.55 2.41
N VAL A 421 -18.47 -0.27 3.01
CA VAL A 421 -18.55 -0.48 4.47
C VAL A 421 -17.24 -1.04 5.01
N ALA A 422 -16.71 -2.12 4.43
CA ALA A 422 -15.46 -2.72 4.88
C ALA A 422 -14.26 -1.75 4.80
N LYS A 423 -14.21 -0.93 3.75
CA LYS A 423 -13.16 0.09 3.58
C LYS A 423 -13.29 1.21 4.62
N MET A 424 -14.51 1.63 4.93
CA MET A 424 -14.77 2.63 5.99
C MET A 424 -14.38 2.11 7.38
N GLU A 425 -14.74 0.87 7.71
CA GLU A 425 -14.34 0.24 8.98
C GLU A 425 -12.83 0.16 9.12
N GLN A 426 -12.14 -0.22 8.04
CA GLN A 426 -10.68 -0.32 8.00
C GLN A 426 -9.99 1.04 8.19
N GLU A 427 -10.47 2.10 7.52
CA GLU A 427 -9.81 3.41 7.51
C GLU A 427 -10.19 4.27 8.72
N MET A 428 -11.42 4.16 9.22
CA MET A 428 -11.92 5.01 10.30
C MET A 428 -11.91 4.34 11.68
N GLY A 429 -11.71 3.01 11.75
CA GLY A 429 -11.84 2.26 13.01
C GLY A 429 -13.24 2.35 13.62
N ALA A 430 -14.25 2.64 12.79
CA ALA A 430 -15.64 2.84 13.17
C ALA A 430 -16.42 1.53 13.05
N VAL A 431 -17.45 1.36 13.87
CA VAL A 431 -18.45 0.29 13.65
C VAL A 431 -19.45 0.82 12.62
N VAL A 432 -19.48 0.21 11.43
CA VAL A 432 -20.31 0.72 10.33
C VAL A 432 -21.51 -0.20 10.12
N GLN A 433 -22.72 0.32 10.33
CA GLN A 433 -23.95 -0.44 10.09
C GLN A 433 -24.63 0.01 8.80
N ALA A 434 -24.68 -0.90 7.82
CA ALA A 434 -25.40 -0.66 6.57
C ALA A 434 -26.92 -0.74 6.79
N CYS A 435 -27.66 0.27 6.36
CA CYS A 435 -29.12 0.33 6.41
C CYS A 435 -29.67 0.37 4.98
N ARG A 436 -30.65 -0.47 4.65
CA ARG A 436 -31.21 -0.56 3.28
C ARG A 436 -32.47 0.27 3.10
N SER A 437 -33.03 0.77 4.19
CA SER A 437 -34.24 1.58 4.18
C SER A 437 -34.20 2.67 5.24
N LYS A 438 -34.98 3.72 5.03
CA LYS A 438 -35.20 4.78 6.02
C LYS A 438 -35.70 4.23 7.36
N GLN A 439 -36.54 3.19 7.34
CA GLN A 439 -37.08 2.55 8.55
C GLN A 439 -35.98 1.82 9.34
N GLU A 440 -35.10 1.11 8.64
CA GLU A 440 -33.96 0.40 9.24
C GLU A 440 -32.94 1.36 9.84
N LEU A 441 -32.68 2.48 9.16
CA LEU A 441 -31.83 3.56 9.68
C LEU A 441 -32.43 4.15 10.98
N LEU A 442 -33.73 4.45 11.00
CA LEU A 442 -34.41 4.95 12.19
C LEU A 442 -34.40 3.95 13.34
N GLN A 443 -34.65 2.66 13.08
CA GLN A 443 -34.58 1.61 14.09
C GLN A 443 -33.17 1.45 14.65
N THR A 444 -32.15 1.53 13.79
CA THR A 444 -30.74 1.45 14.20
C THR A 444 -30.35 2.63 15.08
N LEU A 445 -30.72 3.86 14.70
CA LEU A 445 -30.47 5.06 15.50
C LEU A 445 -31.22 5.03 16.84
N GLN A 446 -32.47 4.56 16.85
CA GLN A 446 -33.24 4.38 18.09
C GLN A 446 -32.61 3.31 19.00
N PHE A 447 -32.16 2.19 18.44
CA PHE A 447 -31.49 1.14 19.20
C PHE A 447 -30.14 1.61 19.77
N ALA A 448 -29.34 2.33 18.98
CA ALA A 448 -28.10 2.95 19.44
C ALA A 448 -28.36 3.92 20.60
N GLN A 449 -29.36 4.80 20.46
CA GLN A 449 -29.76 5.73 21.51
C GLN A 449 -30.24 5.03 22.79
N GLN A 450 -31.08 3.99 22.67
CA GLN A 450 -31.57 3.21 23.81
C GLN A 450 -30.48 2.41 24.52
N SER A 451 -29.46 1.95 23.76
CA SER A 451 -28.30 1.24 24.31
C SER A 451 -27.21 2.17 24.86
N GLY A 452 -27.43 3.48 24.85
CA GLY A 452 -26.48 4.48 25.34
C GLY A 452 -25.24 4.64 24.45
N ARG A 453 -25.31 4.17 23.19
CA ARG A 453 -24.24 4.30 22.20
C ARG A 453 -24.50 5.54 21.34
N PRO A 454 -23.73 6.64 21.51
CA PRO A 454 -23.89 7.80 20.63
C PRO A 454 -23.52 7.41 19.20
N THR A 455 -24.34 7.81 18.23
CA THR A 455 -24.01 7.73 16.81
C THR A 455 -23.48 9.09 16.39
N ASP A 456 -22.23 9.19 15.97
CA ASP A 456 -21.63 10.51 15.70
C ASP A 456 -21.98 11.02 14.29
N MET A 457 -22.15 10.10 13.34
CA MET A 457 -22.34 10.43 11.92
C MET A 457 -23.27 9.45 11.21
N VAL A 458 -24.10 9.98 10.31
CA VAL A 458 -24.94 9.23 9.39
C VAL A 458 -24.58 9.64 7.97
N LEU A 459 -24.22 8.66 7.13
CA LEU A 459 -23.94 8.86 5.72
C LEU A 459 -25.10 8.30 4.90
N ALA A 460 -25.81 9.17 4.18
CA ALA A 460 -26.92 8.78 3.32
C ALA A 460 -26.52 8.90 1.85
N ILE A 461 -26.48 7.78 1.15
CA ILE A 461 -26.17 7.74 -0.28
C ILE A 461 -27.50 7.63 -1.04
N ASP A 462 -27.67 8.48 -2.04
CA ASP A 462 -28.68 8.34 -3.09
C ASP A 462 -30.16 8.52 -2.69
N GLY A 463 -30.54 9.75 -2.32
CA GLY A 463 -31.95 10.18 -2.26
C GLY A 463 -32.84 9.51 -1.19
N LEU A 464 -32.32 8.56 -0.40
CA LEU A 464 -33.07 7.82 0.61
C LEU A 464 -33.66 8.72 1.71
N LEU A 465 -32.99 9.83 1.99
CA LEU A 465 -33.47 10.87 2.91
C LEU A 465 -33.84 12.11 2.11
N THR A 466 -35.03 12.65 2.37
CA THR A 466 -35.32 14.03 1.97
C THR A 466 -34.53 14.99 2.85
N PRO A 467 -34.29 16.25 2.42
CA PRO A 467 -33.66 17.25 3.28
C PRO A 467 -34.39 17.44 4.61
N SER A 468 -35.73 17.36 4.61
CA SER A 468 -36.53 17.38 5.84
C SER A 468 -36.24 16.18 6.76
N ASP A 469 -35.95 15.01 6.21
CA ASP A 469 -35.60 13.83 7.00
C ASP A 469 -34.21 13.97 7.60
N ALA A 470 -33.24 14.47 6.85
CA ALA A 470 -31.88 14.71 7.34
C ALA A 470 -31.87 15.72 8.51
N ILE A 471 -32.63 16.81 8.38
CA ILE A 471 -32.82 17.80 9.46
C ILE A 471 -33.48 17.13 10.68
N SER A 472 -34.53 16.35 10.48
CA SER A 472 -35.24 15.66 11.56
C SER A 472 -34.32 14.68 12.31
N LEU A 473 -33.49 13.91 11.59
CA LEU A 473 -32.52 12.99 12.16
C LEU A 473 -31.45 13.72 12.97
N HIS A 474 -30.89 14.81 12.43
CA HIS A 474 -29.92 15.62 13.14
C HIS A 474 -30.50 16.18 14.44
N GLN A 475 -31.72 16.73 14.39
CA GLN A 475 -32.39 17.30 15.58
C GLN A 475 -32.75 16.23 16.62
N GLN A 476 -33.25 15.07 16.17
CA GLN A 476 -33.72 14.01 17.06
C GLN A 476 -32.57 13.26 17.73
N PHE A 477 -31.50 12.96 17.00
CA PHE A 477 -30.42 12.09 17.46
C PHE A 477 -29.11 12.83 17.74
N LYS A 478 -29.03 14.14 17.46
CA LYS A 478 -27.81 14.98 17.59
C LYS A 478 -26.61 14.45 16.80
N THR A 479 -26.85 13.91 15.60
CA THR A 479 -25.84 13.25 14.76
C THR A 479 -25.54 14.08 13.51
N VAL A 480 -24.31 14.04 12.98
CA VAL A 480 -23.98 14.74 11.74
C VAL A 480 -24.50 13.94 10.55
N VAL A 481 -25.34 14.54 9.71
CA VAL A 481 -25.89 13.86 8.52
C VAL A 481 -25.22 14.42 7.27
N VAL A 482 -24.59 13.56 6.47
CA VAL A 482 -23.98 13.90 5.19
C VAL A 482 -24.68 13.13 4.07
N GLN A 483 -25.21 13.85 3.09
CA GLN A 483 -25.92 13.26 1.95
C GLN A 483 -25.10 13.35 0.67
N PHE A 484 -24.90 12.22 0.01
CA PHE A 484 -24.22 12.13 -1.28
C PHE A 484 -25.22 11.94 -2.42
N GLY A 485 -25.00 12.65 -3.53
CA GLY A 485 -25.75 12.44 -4.76
C GLY A 485 -25.28 11.20 -5.53
N THR A 486 -25.98 10.86 -6.62
CA THR A 486 -25.70 9.72 -7.50
C THR A 486 -24.27 9.66 -8.07
N ALA A 487 -23.54 10.79 -8.08
CA ALA A 487 -22.15 10.88 -8.52
C ALA A 487 -21.12 10.87 -7.37
N MET A 488 -21.52 10.51 -6.14
CA MET A 488 -20.69 10.58 -4.93
C MET A 488 -20.17 11.99 -4.59
N ALA A 489 -20.72 13.03 -5.23
CA ALA A 489 -20.51 14.41 -4.82
C ALA A 489 -21.38 14.69 -3.57
N PRO A 490 -20.83 15.29 -2.51
CA PRO A 490 -21.63 15.68 -1.35
C PRO A 490 -22.66 16.70 -1.81
N GLN A 491 -23.94 16.38 -1.63
CA GLN A 491 -25.02 17.28 -2.00
C GLN A 491 -25.27 18.30 -0.88
N GLN A 492 -25.37 17.83 0.37
CA GLN A 492 -25.63 18.68 1.54
C GLN A 492 -25.09 18.03 2.83
N SER A 493 -24.66 18.84 3.79
CA SER A 493 -24.24 18.42 5.14
C SER A 493 -24.96 19.24 6.21
N PHE A 494 -25.44 18.59 7.28
CA PHE A 494 -26.16 19.24 8.38
C PHE A 494 -25.43 19.02 9.73
N GLY A 495 -25.04 20.11 10.42
CA GLY A 495 -24.33 20.11 11.72
C GLY A 495 -23.69 21.45 12.10
N GLU A 496 -23.12 21.58 13.32
CA GLU A 496 -22.57 22.85 13.85
C GLU A 496 -21.28 23.30 13.13
N GLY A 497 -21.41 24.30 12.26
CA GLY A 497 -20.28 25.04 11.66
C GLY A 497 -20.42 25.39 10.18
N TYR A 498 -21.46 26.16 9.83
CA TYR A 498 -21.69 26.93 8.59
C TYR A 498 -21.66 26.28 7.19
N LEU A 499 -22.76 26.56 6.49
CA LEU A 499 -23.04 26.50 5.05
C LEU A 499 -22.16 27.48 4.23
N GLN A 500 -21.75 27.06 3.04
CA GLN A 500 -21.70 27.93 1.86
C GLN A 500 -22.28 27.17 0.66
N THR A 501 -23.37 27.68 0.11
CA THR A 501 -23.83 27.36 -1.25
C THR A 501 -23.13 28.31 -2.23
N PRO A 502 -22.61 27.85 -3.38
CA PRO A 502 -22.25 28.75 -4.46
C PRO A 502 -23.52 29.29 -5.14
N GLY A 503 -23.51 30.56 -5.55
CA GLY A 503 -24.55 31.15 -6.39
C GLY A 503 -24.58 30.55 -7.80
N PRO A 504 -25.68 30.75 -8.55
CA PRO A 504 -25.90 30.10 -9.84
C PRO A 504 -24.92 30.63 -10.89
N GLY A 505 -24.08 29.75 -11.46
CA GLY A 505 -23.32 30.06 -12.68
C GLY A 505 -21.86 29.59 -12.80
N GLN A 506 -21.29 28.84 -11.85
CA GLN A 506 -19.91 28.33 -12.00
C GLN A 506 -19.87 26.83 -12.29
N MET A 507 -19.35 26.47 -13.47
CA MET A 507 -18.97 25.11 -13.84
C MET A 507 -17.67 24.73 -13.13
N PHE A 508 -17.62 23.55 -12.51
CA PHE A 508 -16.42 23.01 -11.88
C PHE A 508 -15.50 22.34 -12.90
N ASN A 509 -14.20 22.54 -12.70
CA ASN A 509 -13.15 21.61 -13.12
C ASN A 509 -12.92 20.61 -11.97
N SER A 510 -12.64 19.36 -12.32
CA SER A 510 -12.48 18.23 -11.40
C SER A 510 -11.16 18.29 -10.63
N GLY A 511 -11.24 18.12 -9.30
CA GLY A 511 -10.09 17.86 -8.43
C GLY A 511 -10.22 18.61 -7.12
N ASP A 512 -10.80 17.94 -6.11
CA ASP A 512 -10.26 17.88 -4.74
C ASP A 512 -11.29 17.30 -3.77
N LEU A 513 -10.91 16.19 -3.15
CA LEU A 513 -11.58 15.54 -2.03
C LEU A 513 -11.17 16.31 -0.75
N TYR A 514 -12.09 17.05 -0.13
CA TYR A 514 -11.84 17.71 1.15
C TYR A 514 -12.05 16.73 2.32
N LEU A 515 -10.98 16.51 3.08
CA LEU A 515 -10.93 15.74 4.33
C LEU A 515 -11.63 16.48 5.48
N ILE A 516 -12.46 15.79 6.26
CA ILE A 516 -13.05 16.32 7.50
C ILE A 516 -12.08 16.07 8.67
N ALA A 517 -11.60 17.15 9.29
CA ALA A 517 -10.82 17.12 10.52
C ALA A 517 -11.73 17.04 11.77
N ASN A 518 -11.39 16.17 12.73
CA ASN A 518 -12.11 16.00 13.98
C ASN A 518 -11.65 17.02 15.04
N LYS A 519 -12.51 18.02 15.32
CA LYS A 519 -12.27 19.11 16.29
C LYS A 519 -12.15 18.64 17.76
N VAL A 520 -12.70 17.47 18.11
CA VAL A 520 -12.65 16.91 19.47
C VAL A 520 -11.28 16.27 19.76
N ARG A 521 -10.70 15.61 18.77
CA ARG A 521 -9.37 14.98 18.88
C ARG A 521 -8.26 16.04 19.02
N THR A 522 -8.35 17.14 18.29
CA THR A 522 -7.38 18.26 18.39
C THR A 522 -7.46 18.98 19.73
N ARG A 523 -8.66 19.10 20.32
CA ARG A 523 -8.86 19.71 21.65
C ARG A 523 -8.27 18.85 22.76
N ASN A 524 -8.44 17.53 22.68
CA ASN A 524 -7.88 16.59 23.66
C ASN A 524 -6.36 16.47 23.56
N LEU A 525 -5.80 16.49 22.34
CA LEU A 525 -4.34 16.49 22.12
C LEU A 525 -3.67 17.79 22.57
N ALA A 526 -4.30 18.94 22.33
CA ALA A 526 -3.80 20.24 22.81
C ALA A 526 -3.85 20.35 24.34
N SER A 527 -4.82 19.72 25.00
CA SER A 527 -4.89 19.68 26.48
C SER A 527 -3.89 18.70 27.12
N GLN A 528 -3.26 17.81 26.34
CA GLN A 528 -2.33 16.80 26.83
C GLN A 528 -0.85 17.17 26.67
N GLN A 529 -0.53 18.27 25.96
CA GLN A 529 0.85 18.75 25.78
C GLN A 529 1.34 19.78 26.83
N THR A 530 0.59 20.02 27.91
CA THR A 530 1.13 20.79 29.04
C THR A 530 2.07 19.92 29.89
N VAL A 531 3.37 20.07 29.64
CA VAL A 531 4.46 19.43 30.39
C VAL A 531 4.46 19.89 31.86
N PRO A 532 4.51 18.98 32.85
CA PRO A 532 4.76 19.34 34.23
C PRO A 532 6.27 19.35 34.52
N GLY A 533 6.85 20.53 34.71
CA GLY A 533 8.15 20.65 35.37
C GLY A 533 9.10 21.67 34.78
N LEU A 534 8.99 22.92 35.25
CA LEU A 534 10.14 23.79 35.46
C LEU A 534 9.76 24.87 36.46
N ALA A 535 10.12 24.59 37.72
CA ALA A 535 10.15 25.57 38.79
C ALA A 535 11.45 26.38 38.67
N GLY A 536 11.35 27.71 38.70
CA GLY A 536 12.50 28.57 38.98
C GLY A 536 12.44 29.97 38.40
N ALA A 537 12.49 30.96 39.29
CA ALA A 537 12.84 32.37 39.08
C ALA A 537 11.74 33.37 38.62
N GLY A 538 11.05 33.90 39.64
CA GLY A 538 10.79 35.32 39.92
C GLY A 538 10.64 36.36 38.80
N ALA A 539 9.47 37.00 38.74
CA ALA A 539 9.27 38.45 38.94
C ALA A 539 7.77 38.77 38.79
N SER A 540 7.22 39.45 39.79
CA SER A 540 5.83 39.89 39.88
C SER A 540 5.54 41.11 39.01
N MET A 541 4.54 41.02 38.14
CA MET A 541 3.81 42.15 37.56
C MET A 541 2.32 41.78 37.46
N PRO A 542 1.37 42.68 37.80
CA PRO A 542 -0.05 42.37 37.78
C PRO A 542 -0.60 42.56 36.36
N MET A 543 -1.07 41.48 35.71
CA MET A 543 -1.90 41.60 34.51
C MET A 543 -3.38 41.39 34.84
N GLN A 544 -4.19 42.36 34.39
CA GLN A 544 -5.65 42.30 34.36
C GLN A 544 -6.14 41.09 33.55
N PRO A 545 -7.30 40.51 33.92
CA PRO A 545 -7.89 39.43 33.14
C PRO A 545 -8.35 39.94 31.76
N PRO A 546 -8.11 39.17 30.67
CA PRO A 546 -8.60 39.53 29.35
C PRO A 546 -10.12 39.31 29.25
N PRO A 547 -10.83 40.07 28.39
CA PRO A 547 -12.26 39.91 28.20
C PRO A 547 -12.56 38.55 27.58
N ALA A 548 -13.64 37.93 28.05
CA ALA A 548 -14.11 36.64 27.56
C ALA A 548 -14.48 36.73 26.06
N GLY A 549 -13.80 35.96 25.21
CA GLY A 549 -14.28 35.71 23.85
C GLY A 549 -13.29 35.61 22.69
N THR A 550 -11.98 35.40 22.88
CA THR A 550 -11.02 35.30 21.75
C THR A 550 -10.30 33.95 21.69
N ASN A 551 -10.34 33.33 20.51
CA ASN A 551 -9.78 32.00 20.22
C ASN A 551 -8.28 32.09 19.88
N ALA A 552 -7.43 31.87 20.88
CA ALA A 552 -5.97 31.95 20.76
C ALA A 552 -5.35 31.05 19.67
N SER A 553 -6.04 30.02 19.18
CA SER A 553 -5.50 29.11 18.14
C SER A 553 -5.64 29.64 16.71
N VAL A 554 -6.60 30.53 16.45
CA VAL A 554 -6.82 31.09 15.11
C VAL A 554 -5.88 32.26 14.85
N ASP A 555 -5.64 33.09 15.88
CA ASP A 555 -4.75 34.24 15.76
C ASP A 555 -3.28 33.84 15.60
N VAL A 556 -2.85 32.71 16.19
CA VAL A 556 -1.50 32.15 16.01
C VAL A 556 -1.31 31.61 14.59
N LEU A 557 -2.30 30.89 14.05
CA LEU A 557 -2.27 30.38 12.68
C LEU A 557 -2.31 31.51 11.64
N LEU A 558 -3.09 32.57 11.91
CA LEU A 558 -3.13 33.76 11.05
C LEU A 558 -1.81 34.53 11.10
N ALA A 559 -1.15 34.60 12.26
CA ALA A 559 0.16 35.22 12.41
C ALA A 559 1.25 34.42 11.67
N GLU A 560 1.25 33.09 11.76
CA GLU A 560 2.20 32.23 11.04
C GLU A 560 1.99 32.27 9.52
N MET A 561 0.73 32.28 9.05
CA MET A 561 0.44 32.42 7.62
C MET A 561 0.82 33.80 7.08
N ASN A 562 0.66 34.87 7.86
CA ASN A 562 1.08 36.21 7.47
C ASN A 562 2.62 36.35 7.49
N ALA A 563 3.32 35.67 8.41
CA ALA A 563 4.77 35.60 8.42
C ALA A 563 5.32 34.83 7.20
N LEU A 564 4.68 33.72 6.82
CA LEU A 564 5.02 32.95 5.63
C LEU A 564 4.79 33.76 4.34
N LYS A 565 3.70 34.53 4.29
CA LYS A 565 3.37 35.40 3.15
C LYS A 565 4.32 36.60 3.04
N ALA A 566 4.80 37.13 4.17
CA ALA A 566 5.84 38.16 4.19
C ALA A 566 7.21 37.62 3.77
N TYR A 567 7.54 36.38 4.16
CA TYR A 567 8.77 35.69 3.76
C TYR A 567 8.80 35.41 2.24
N LEU A 568 7.70 34.94 1.66
CA LEU A 568 7.59 34.64 0.23
C LEU A 568 7.57 35.89 -0.66
N ASN A 569 7.12 37.04 -0.14
CA ASN A 569 7.06 38.29 -0.91
C ASN A 569 8.35 39.13 -0.81
N ASN A 570 9.32 38.75 0.03
CA ASN A 570 10.56 39.50 0.23
C ASN A 570 11.76 38.94 -0.55
N GLY A 571 11.53 38.18 -1.62
CA GLY A 571 12.49 37.95 -2.72
C GLY A 571 13.97 37.81 -2.35
N ASN A 572 14.29 36.99 -1.35
CA ASN A 572 15.65 36.55 -1.01
C ASN A 572 15.76 35.05 -1.22
#